data_AF-A0A1F8PNU1-F1
#
_entry.id   AF-A0A1F8PNU1-F1
#
_cell.length_a   1.000
_cell.length_b   1.000
_cell.length_c   1.000
_cell.angle_alpha   90.00
_cell.angle_beta   90.00
_cell.angle_gamma   90.00
#
_symmetry.space_group_name_H-M   'P 1'
#
loop_
_entity.id
_entity.type
_entity.pdbx_description
1 polymer ?
#
loop_
_entity_poly.entity_id
_entity_poly.type
_entity_poly.pdbx_seq_one_letter_code
_entity_poly.pdbx_strand_id
1 'polypeptide(L)' 'MFLMPILWIAVLGLIIWAVAAAIRPGESKGSDSATTSSALEVLKKRYARGEINKEEYEEKKKDLA' A
#
# COMPACT_ATOMS: atom_id res chain seq x y z
N MET A 1 -14.44 -3.12 -29.93
CA MET A 1 -14.86 -3.43 -28.55
C MET A 1 -13.64 -3.45 -27.60
N PHE A 2 -12.89 -2.34 -27.47
CA PHE A 2 -11.69 -2.25 -26.59
C PHE A 2 -11.57 -0.92 -25.80
N LEU A 3 -12.59 -0.05 -25.86
CA LEU A 3 -12.59 1.25 -25.16
C LEU A 3 -12.86 1.11 -23.64
N MET A 4 -13.55 0.06 -23.22
CA MET A 4 -13.88 -0.20 -21.81
C MET A 4 -12.67 -0.53 -20.91
N PRO A 5 -11.70 -1.39 -21.28
CA PRO A 5 -10.56 -1.70 -20.40
C PRO A 5 -9.60 -0.52 -20.18
N ILE A 6 -9.45 0.36 -21.18
CA ILE A 6 -8.56 1.54 -21.07
C ILE A 6 -9.09 2.51 -20.00
N LEU A 7 -10.41 2.72 -19.97
CA LEU A 7 -11.08 3.54 -18.96
C LEU A 7 -10.90 2.91 -17.57
N TRP A 8 -11.05 1.59 -17.45
CA TRP A 8 -10.80 0.87 -16.20
C TRP A 8 -9.34 0.95 -15.72
N ILE A 9 -8.35 0.92 -16.63
CA ILE A 9 -6.93 1.09 -16.27
C ILE A 9 -6.67 2.52 -15.78
N ALA A 10 -7.25 3.53 -16.43
CA ALA A 10 -7.13 4.92 -15.99
C ALA A 10 -7.79 5.14 -14.61
N VAL A 11 -8.97 4.55 -14.39
CA VAL A 11 -9.65 4.57 -13.09
C VAL A 11 -8.82 3.85 -12.03
N LEU A 12 -8.25 2.69 -12.34
CA LEU A 12 -7.40 1.94 -11.41
C LEU A 12 -6.12 2.74 -11.05
N GLY A 13 -5.50 3.38 -12.03
CA GLY A 13 -4.36 4.28 -11.81
C GLY A 13 -4.71 5.48 -10.93
N LEU A 14 -5.88 6.10 -11.15
CA LEU A 14 -6.37 7.22 -10.33
C LEU A 14 -6.66 6.77 -8.91
N ILE A 15 -7.25 5.58 -8.72
CA ILE A 15 -7.46 4.99 -7.39
C ILE A 15 -6.12 4.77 -6.68
N ILE A 16 -5.11 4.20 -7.36
CA ILE A 16 -3.77 3.99 -6.78
C ILE A 16 -3.13 5.34 -6.41
N TRP A 17 -3.24 6.34 -7.28
CA TRP A 17 -2.70 7.68 -7.05
C TRP A 17 -3.40 8.41 -5.90
N ALA A 18 -4.73 8.33 -5.81
CA ALA A 18 -5.52 8.91 -4.72
C ALA A 18 -5.21 8.24 -3.38
N VAL A 19 -5.06 6.91 -3.38
CA VAL A 19 -4.66 6.14 -2.19
C VAL A 19 -3.23 6.50 -1.77
N ALA A 20 -2.29 6.58 -2.70
CA ALA A 20 -0.91 6.99 -2.41
C ALA A 20 -0.83 8.44 -1.89
N ALA A 21 -1.64 9.34 -2.42
CA ALA A 21 -1.72 10.73 -1.97
C ALA A 21 -2.45 10.90 -0.63
N ALA A 22 -3.37 9.98 -0.29
CA ALA A 22 -4.03 9.91 1.01
C ALA A 22 -3.11 9.31 2.08
N ILE A 23 -2.19 8.41 1.71
CA ILE A 23 -1.16 7.86 2.60
C ILE A 23 0.07 8.80 2.63
N ARG A 24 -0.16 10.12 2.70
CA ARG A 24 0.89 11.05 3.11
C ARG A 24 1.22 10.69 4.56
N PRO A 25 2.46 10.27 4.88
CA PRO A 25 2.81 9.94 6.24
C PRO A 25 2.73 11.23 7.06
N GLY A 26 1.67 11.35 7.85
CA GLY A 26 1.57 12.33 8.91
C GLY A 26 2.63 12.00 9.94
N GLU A 27 3.69 12.78 9.94
CA GLU A 27 4.63 12.87 11.04
C GLU A 27 3.87 13.27 12.30
N SER A 28 3.64 12.34 13.24
CA SER A 28 3.85 12.57 14.70
C SER A 28 3.21 11.49 15.60
N LYS A 29 4.08 10.91 16.45
CA LYS A 29 3.89 10.59 17.88
C LYS A 29 2.78 9.62 18.33
N GLY A 30 3.21 8.53 18.99
CA GLY A 30 2.50 8.01 20.16
C GLY A 30 2.56 6.49 20.39
N SER A 31 3.45 6.08 21.31
CA SER A 31 3.29 4.96 22.26
C SER A 31 2.90 3.55 21.77
N ASP A 32 3.90 2.65 21.81
CA ASP A 32 3.92 1.21 22.16
C ASP A 32 2.96 0.19 21.55
N SER A 33 1.81 0.57 20.97
CA SER A 33 1.01 -0.29 20.08
C SER A 33 1.37 -0.08 18.60
N ALA A 34 2.19 0.95 18.34
CA ALA A 34 2.59 1.39 17.01
C ALA A 34 3.60 0.47 16.32
N THR A 35 4.24 -0.49 16.99
CA THR A 35 5.32 -1.29 16.37
C THR A 35 4.80 -2.29 15.35
N THR A 36 3.70 -3.00 15.65
CA THR A 36 3.07 -3.95 14.70
C THR A 36 2.35 -3.23 13.57
N SER A 37 1.60 -2.16 13.89
CA SER A 37 0.98 -1.32 12.85
C SER A 37 2.03 -0.63 11.98
N SER A 38 3.15 -0.18 12.55
CA SER A 38 4.29 0.36 11.80
C SER A 38 4.95 -0.73 10.95
N ALA A 39 5.11 -1.96 11.43
CA ALA A 39 5.67 -3.05 10.64
C ALA A 39 4.82 -3.36 9.40
N LEU A 40 3.49 -3.47 9.57
CA LEU A 40 2.55 -3.66 8.46
C LEU A 40 2.49 -2.43 7.53
N GLU A 41 2.52 -1.22 8.07
CA GLU A 41 2.58 0.01 7.26
C GLU A 41 3.89 0.14 6.49
N VAL A 42 5.03 -0.23 7.09
CA VAL A 42 6.34 -0.27 6.43
C VAL A 42 6.33 -1.31 5.33
N LEU A 43 5.77 -2.50 5.59
CA LEU A 43 5.62 -3.56 4.59
C LEU A 43 4.73 -3.08 3.41
N LYS A 44 3.59 -2.45 3.71
CA LYS A 44 2.69 -1.87 2.71
C LYS A 44 3.35 -0.73 1.92
N LYS A 45 4.15 0.11 2.59
CA LYS A 45 4.92 1.19 1.97
C LYS A 45 5.99 0.65 1.03
N ARG A 46 6.67 -0.44 1.39
CA ARG A 46 7.66 -1.12 0.53
C ARG A 46 7.01 -1.80 -0.68
N TYR A 47 5.86 -2.43 -0.49
CA TYR A 47 5.07 -2.98 -1.59
C TYR A 47 4.57 -1.88 -2.54
N ALA A 48 4.05 -0.78 -1.99
CA ALA A 48 3.63 0.38 -2.77
C ALA A 48 4.80 1.10 -3.48
N ARG A 49 6.02 1.00 -2.94
CA ARG A 49 7.26 1.43 -3.58
C ARG A 49 7.79 0.44 -4.61
N GLY A 50 7.24 -0.79 -4.68
CA GLY A 50 7.70 -1.86 -5.56
C GLY A 50 9.01 -2.52 -5.11
N GLU A 51 9.44 -2.30 -3.87
CA GLU A 51 10.66 -2.90 -3.30
C GLU A 51 10.47 -4.37 -2.92
N ILE A 52 9.22 -4.83 -2.81
CA ILE A 52 8.84 -6.22 -2.58
C ILE A 52 7.70 -6.59 -3.52
N ASN A 53 7.66 -7.83 -3.98
CA ASN A 53 6.58 -8.31 -4.83
C ASN A 53 5.33 -8.66 -4.01
N LYS A 54 4.19 -8.86 -4.69
CA LYS A 54 2.90 -9.17 -4.05
C LYS A 54 2.97 -10.46 -3.24
N GLU A 55 3.73 -11.45 -3.73
CA GLU A 55 3.92 -12.72 -3.05
C GLU A 55 4.66 -12.52 -1.71
N GLU A 56 5.74 -11.74 -1.70
CA GLU A 56 6.50 -11.42 -0.47
C GLU A 56 5.72 -10.54 0.50
N TYR A 57 4.90 -9.62 -0.01
CA TYR A 57 4.01 -8.80 0.81
C TYR A 57 2.98 -9.69 1.53
N GLU A 58 2.35 -10.61 0.82
CA GLU A 58 1.34 -11.50 1.40
C GLU A 58 1.94 -12.51 2.40
N GLU A 59 3.15 -13.02 2.15
CA GLU A 59 3.85 -13.91 3.08
C GLU A 59 4.18 -13.19 4.40
N LYS A 60 4.81 -12.01 4.32
CA LYS A 60 5.19 -11.23 5.51
C LYS A 60 4.00 -10.61 6.23
N LYS A 61 2.94 -10.28 5.51
CA LYS A 61 1.69 -9.80 6.12
C LYS A 61 1.01 -10.89 6.95
N LYS A 62 1.09 -12.15 6.52
CA LYS A 62 0.55 -13.29 7.28
C LYS A 62 1.38 -13.61 8.53
N ASP A 63 2.69 -13.41 8.45
CA ASP A 63 3.61 -13.60 9.59
C ASP A 63 3.43 -12.51 10.67
N LEU A 64 3.05 -11.31 10.25
CA LEU A 64 2.81 -10.15 11.13
C LEU A 64 1.34 -10.00 11.60
N ALA A 65 0.44 -10.89 11.19
CA ALA A 65 -0.99 -10.87 11.54
C ALA A 65 -1.28 -11.79 12.74
#